data_AF-A0AAV7V2J4-F1
#
_entry.id   AF-A0AAV7V2J4-F1
#
_cell.length_a   1.000
_cell.length_b   1.000
_cell.length_c   1.000
_cell.angle_alpha   90.00
_cell.angle_beta   90.00
_cell.angle_gamma   90.00
#
_symmetry.space_group_name_H-M   'P 1'
#
loop_
_entity.id
_entity.type
_entity.pdbx_description
1 polymer ?
#
loop_
_entity_poly.entity_id
_entity_poly.type
_entity_poly.pdbx_seq_one_letter_code
_entity_poly.pdbx_strand_id
1 'polypeptide(L)'
;MAAADPRAELLQEVTCSICRELYTDPVTLDCGHSFCLSCITRFKASRDLEKWCPECRERMDMEKELKPNKRLANMVEMVTRLQIAPGSQCDEHGERLLLFCETDGGLLCVVCRESRAHREHRVTLINEAEQEYKVRDWRQTIE
;
A
#
# COMPACT_ATOMS: atom_id res chain seq x y z
N MET A 1 25.53 -12.57 5.08
CA MET A 1 24.11 -12.69 4.65
C MET A 1 23.50 -11.33 4.91
N ALA A 2 22.92 -10.66 3.90
CA ALA A 2 22.27 -9.37 4.12
C ALA A 2 21.08 -9.58 5.07
N ALA A 3 20.94 -8.75 6.11
CA ALA A 3 19.74 -8.75 6.92
C ALA A 3 18.56 -8.36 5.99
N ALA A 4 17.49 -9.14 6.01
CA ALA A 4 16.30 -8.83 5.23
C ALA A 4 15.76 -7.46 5.66
N ASP A 5 15.30 -6.66 4.70
CA ASP A 5 14.65 -5.38 4.96
C ASP A 5 13.32 -5.67 5.71
N PRO A 6 13.17 -5.27 6.99
CA PRO A 6 11.96 -5.55 7.77
C PRO A 6 10.69 -4.99 7.12
N ARG A 7 10.84 -3.95 6.27
CA ARG A 7 9.75 -3.37 5.51
C ARG A 7 9.30 -4.27 4.36
N ALA A 8 10.23 -4.93 3.68
CA ALA A 8 9.94 -5.88 2.62
C ALA A 8 9.23 -7.13 3.18
N GLU A 9 9.65 -7.59 4.36
CA GLU A 9 9.00 -8.70 5.07
C GLU A 9 7.56 -8.33 5.45
N LEU A 10 7.36 -7.16 6.08
CA LEU A 10 6.01 -6.69 6.43
C LEU A 10 5.10 -6.53 5.21
N LEU A 11 5.65 -6.08 4.09
CA LEU A 11 4.94 -5.94 2.82
C LEU A 11 4.41 -7.27 2.30
N GLN A 12 5.24 -8.30 2.37
CA GLN A 12 4.88 -9.64 1.93
C GLN A 12 3.71 -10.19 2.74
N GLU A 13 3.67 -9.95 4.06
CA GLU A 13 2.59 -10.40 4.95
C GLU A 13 1.22 -9.77 4.66
N VAL A 14 1.19 -8.61 4.00
CA VAL A 14 -0.06 -7.91 3.64
C VAL A 14 -0.35 -7.91 2.13
N THR A 15 0.34 -8.76 1.37
CA THR A 15 0.19 -8.88 -0.08
C THR A 15 -0.59 -10.13 -0.46
N CYS A 16 -1.55 -9.98 -1.37
CA CYS A 16 -2.33 -11.07 -1.92
C CYS A 16 -1.49 -11.91 -2.90
N SER A 17 -1.41 -13.22 -2.67
CA SER A 17 -0.65 -14.15 -3.53
C SER A 17 -1.21 -14.31 -4.96
N ILE A 18 -2.48 -13.95 -5.19
CA ILE A 18 -3.13 -14.03 -6.51
C ILE A 18 -2.82 -12.77 -7.35
N CYS A 19 -3.17 -11.58 -6.87
CA CYS A 19 -2.98 -10.34 -7.65
C CYS A 19 -1.62 -9.67 -7.42
N ARG A 20 -0.87 -10.09 -6.39
CA ARG A 20 0.44 -9.53 -5.99
C ARG A 20 0.39 -8.06 -5.60
N GLU A 21 -0.77 -7.61 -5.15
CA GLU A 21 -1.02 -6.28 -4.59
C GLU A 21 -1.40 -6.39 -3.12
N LEU A 22 -1.39 -5.27 -2.38
CA LEU A 22 -1.90 -5.22 -1.02
C LEU A 22 -3.35 -5.72 -0.97
N TYR A 23 -3.70 -6.41 0.11
CA TYR A 23 -5.06 -6.97 0.22
C TYR A 23 -6.14 -5.88 0.15
N THR A 24 -7.12 -6.09 -0.73
CA THR A 24 -8.37 -5.33 -0.79
C THR A 24 -9.52 -6.25 -0.36
N ASP A 25 -10.28 -5.83 0.66
CA ASP A 25 -11.32 -6.65 1.29
C ASP A 25 -10.87 -8.10 1.55
N PRO A 26 -9.81 -8.31 2.35
CA PRO A 26 -9.28 -9.65 2.59
C PRO A 26 -10.30 -10.57 3.21
N VAL A 27 -10.34 -11.82 2.76
CA VAL A 27 -11.08 -12.93 3.36
C VAL A 27 -10.12 -14.06 3.67
N THR A 28 -10.40 -14.79 4.74
CA THR A 28 -9.57 -15.93 5.19
C THR A 28 -10.33 -17.22 5.01
N LEU A 29 -9.69 -18.19 4.37
CA LEU A 29 -10.20 -19.55 4.21
C LEU A 29 -10.00 -20.36 5.49
N ASP A 30 -10.65 -21.52 5.59
CA ASP A 30 -10.52 -22.39 6.76
C ASP A 30 -9.09 -22.95 6.96
N CYS A 31 -8.33 -23.07 5.88
CA CYS A 31 -6.90 -23.41 5.92
C CYS A 31 -5.99 -22.27 6.43
N GLY A 32 -6.56 -21.10 6.78
CA GLY A 32 -5.82 -19.93 7.28
C GLY A 32 -5.25 -19.00 6.22
N HIS A 33 -5.19 -19.40 4.95
CA HIS A 33 -4.71 -18.53 3.86
C HIS A 33 -5.72 -17.43 3.53
N SER A 34 -5.21 -16.25 3.19
CA SER A 34 -6.02 -15.05 2.93
C SER A 34 -5.84 -14.51 1.53
N PHE A 35 -6.92 -14.00 0.95
CA PHE A 35 -6.99 -13.50 -0.43
C PHE A 35 -7.89 -12.28 -0.49
N CYS A 36 -7.72 -11.42 -1.50
CA CYS A 36 -8.75 -10.41 -1.80
C CYS A 36 -10.08 -11.11 -2.14
N LEU A 37 -11.20 -10.57 -1.67
CA LEU A 37 -12.53 -11.11 -1.96
C LEU A 37 -12.75 -11.30 -3.47
N SER A 38 -12.37 -10.31 -4.28
CA SER A 38 -12.47 -10.37 -5.74
C SER A 38 -11.63 -11.49 -6.35
N CYS A 39 -10.40 -11.67 -5.86
CA CYS A 39 -9.45 -12.66 -6.36
C CYS A 39 -9.96 -14.09 -6.12
N ILE A 40 -10.37 -14.38 -4.88
CA ILE A 40 -10.85 -15.73 -4.55
C ILE A 40 -12.23 -16.00 -5.18
N THR A 41 -13.08 -14.99 -5.32
CA THR A 41 -14.38 -15.14 -6.01
C THR A 41 -14.18 -15.49 -7.49
N ARG A 42 -13.27 -14.79 -8.18
CA ARG A 42 -12.92 -15.12 -9.57
C ARG A 42 -12.28 -16.51 -9.69
N PHE A 43 -11.44 -16.89 -8.74
CA PHE A 43 -10.84 -18.22 -8.70
C PHE A 43 -11.91 -19.31 -8.54
N LYS A 44 -12.87 -19.11 -7.63
CA LYS A 44 -14.04 -19.99 -7.44
C LYS A 44 -14.89 -20.16 -8.70
N ALA A 45 -14.96 -19.13 -9.55
CA ALA A 45 -15.72 -19.17 -10.80
C ALA A 45 -15.00 -19.91 -11.96
N SER A 46 -13.74 -20.33 -11.78
CA SER A 46 -12.96 -21.02 -12.82
C SER A 46 -13.10 -22.54 -12.70
N ARG A 47 -13.55 -23.20 -13.78
CA ARG A 47 -14.03 -24.60 -13.81
C ARG A 47 -13.05 -25.70 -13.37
N ASP A 48 -11.76 -25.41 -13.27
CA ASP A 48 -10.72 -26.44 -13.05
C ASP A 48 -10.09 -26.42 -11.64
N LEU A 49 -10.29 -25.36 -10.85
CA LEU A 49 -9.63 -25.17 -9.55
C LEU A 49 -10.61 -24.89 -8.39
N GLU A 50 -11.90 -25.12 -8.65
CA GLU A 50 -13.06 -24.69 -7.85
C GLU A 50 -13.07 -25.17 -6.39
N LYS A 51 -12.17 -26.05 -5.96
CA LYS A 51 -12.29 -26.74 -4.66
C LYS A 51 -11.04 -26.68 -3.80
N TRP A 52 -9.97 -26.01 -4.25
CA TRP A 52 -8.68 -26.07 -3.58
C TRP A 52 -8.13 -24.68 -3.28
N CYS A 53 -7.54 -24.51 -2.11
CA CYS A 53 -6.81 -23.30 -1.78
C CYS A 53 -5.70 -23.07 -2.81
N PRO A 54 -5.56 -21.87 -3.38
CA PRO A 54 -4.51 -21.54 -4.34
C PRO A 54 -3.08 -21.78 -3.82
N GLU A 55 -2.87 -21.72 -2.51
CA GLU A 55 -1.55 -21.83 -1.88
C GLU A 55 -1.24 -23.24 -1.39
N CYS A 56 -2.02 -23.75 -0.44
CA CYS A 56 -1.75 -25.05 0.18
C CYS A 56 -2.48 -26.22 -0.48
N ARG A 57 -3.38 -25.96 -1.43
CA ARG A 57 -4.24 -26.97 -2.08
C ARG A 57 -5.11 -27.78 -1.12
N GLU A 58 -5.40 -27.25 0.06
CA GLU A 58 -6.41 -27.83 0.96
C GLU A 58 -7.82 -27.59 0.40
N ARG A 59 -8.74 -28.53 0.66
CA ARG A 59 -10.11 -28.47 0.14
C ARG A 59 -10.86 -27.29 0.76
N MET A 60 -11.47 -26.47 -0.09
CA MET A 60 -12.31 -25.35 0.31
C MET A 60 -13.78 -25.79 0.46
N ASP A 61 -14.46 -25.27 1.46
CA ASP A 61 -15.91 -25.29 1.53
C ASP A 61 -16.50 -24.22 0.59
N MET A 62 -17.28 -24.66 -0.38
CA MET A 62 -17.84 -23.81 -1.43
C MET A 62 -19.21 -23.26 -1.09
N GLU A 63 -19.91 -23.89 -0.14
CA GLU A 63 -21.24 -23.46 0.31
C GLU A 63 -21.13 -22.43 1.45
N LYS A 64 -19.98 -22.39 2.11
CA LYS A 64 -19.69 -21.43 3.18
C LYS A 64 -19.45 -20.01 2.65
N GLU A 65 -20.17 -19.06 3.24
CA GLU A 65 -19.95 -17.64 3.02
C GLU A 65 -18.54 -17.22 3.47
N LEU A 66 -17.83 -16.50 2.60
CA LEU A 66 -16.51 -15.96 2.89
C LEU A 66 -16.64 -14.79 3.88
N LYS A 67 -15.98 -14.89 5.02
CA LYS A 67 -16.01 -13.86 6.06
C LYS A 67 -14.85 -12.87 5.88
N PRO A 68 -15.10 -11.56 5.90
CA PRO A 68 -14.04 -10.55 5.87
C PRO A 68 -13.08 -10.67 7.06
N ASN A 69 -11.78 -10.58 6.79
CA ASN A 69 -10.74 -10.49 7.80
C ASN A 69 -10.42 -9.02 8.10
N LYS A 70 -11.20 -8.43 9.02
CA LYS A 70 -11.03 -7.03 9.44
C LYS A 70 -9.65 -6.75 10.05
N ARG A 71 -9.02 -7.73 10.71
CA ARG A 71 -7.68 -7.54 11.28
C ARG A 71 -6.64 -7.36 10.19
N LEU A 72 -6.68 -8.20 9.16
CA LEU A 72 -5.79 -8.09 8.01
C LEU A 72 -6.04 -6.79 7.23
N ALA A 73 -7.30 -6.40 7.05
CA ALA A 73 -7.63 -5.10 6.46
C ALA A 73 -7.03 -3.91 7.24
N ASN A 74 -7.13 -3.93 8.57
CA ASN A 74 -6.53 -2.89 9.42
C ASN A 74 -4.99 -2.88 9.33
N MET A 75 -4.35 -4.06 9.19
CA MET A 75 -2.90 -4.14 8.98
C MET A 75 -2.50 -3.54 7.64
N VAL A 76 -3.22 -3.84 6.56
CA VAL A 76 -3.01 -3.22 5.25
C VAL A 76 -3.15 -1.70 5.36
N GLU A 77 -4.19 -1.20 6.02
CA GLU A 77 -4.38 0.23 6.22
C GLU A 77 -3.22 0.87 6.98
N MET A 78 -2.74 0.23 8.05
CA MET A 78 -1.58 0.69 8.82
C MET A 78 -0.33 0.71 7.94
N VAL A 79 -0.08 -0.35 7.17
CA VAL A 79 1.05 -0.44 6.26
C VAL A 79 0.94 0.64 5.17
N THR A 80 -0.21 0.85 4.55
CA THR A 80 -0.46 1.91 3.57
C THR A 80 -0.19 3.31 4.16
N ARG A 81 -0.63 3.56 5.40
CA ARG A 81 -0.32 4.82 6.11
C ARG A 81 1.18 5.00 6.37
N LEU A 82 1.90 3.90 6.63
CA LEU A 82 3.37 3.88 6.74
C LEU A 82 4.06 3.95 5.36
N GLN A 83 3.38 3.58 4.28
CA GLN A 83 3.87 3.46 2.91
C GLN A 83 3.60 4.64 1.99
N ILE A 84 3.17 5.79 2.50
CA ILE A 84 3.39 7.06 1.80
C ILE A 84 4.89 7.41 2.00
N ALA A 85 5.90 7.20 1.16
CA ALA A 85 6.27 6.32 0.04
C ALA A 85 7.77 5.93 0.26
N PRO A 86 8.29 4.80 -0.24
CA PRO A 86 9.74 4.63 -0.34
C PRO A 86 10.26 5.59 -1.40
N GLY A 87 11.09 6.55 -0.98
CA GLY A 87 11.57 7.65 -1.83
C GLY A 87 11.01 9.03 -1.49
N SER A 88 10.12 9.15 -0.50
CA SER A 88 9.63 10.45 -0.03
C SER A 88 10.26 10.83 1.31
N GLN A 89 11.57 10.64 1.48
CA GLN A 89 12.30 11.16 2.64
C GLN A 89 13.11 12.37 2.17
N CYS A 90 13.11 13.43 2.97
CA CYS A 90 13.93 14.59 2.71
C CYS A 90 15.40 14.20 2.92
N ASP A 91 16.25 14.43 1.92
CA ASP A 91 17.69 14.11 2.01
C ASP A 91 18.38 14.84 3.16
N GLU A 92 17.93 16.07 3.47
CA GLU A 92 18.52 16.89 4.53
C GLU A 92 18.06 16.49 5.94
N HIS A 93 16.82 16.00 6.08
CA HIS A 93 16.18 15.83 7.39
C HIS A 93 15.79 14.39 7.71
N GLY A 94 15.78 13.48 6.74
CA GLY A 94 15.28 12.11 6.88
C GLY A 94 13.77 11.97 7.10
N GLU A 95 13.08 13.10 7.21
CA GLU A 95 11.64 13.18 7.47
C GLU A 95 10.82 12.99 6.20
N ARG A 96 9.56 12.56 6.37
CA ARG A 96 8.67 12.29 5.24
C ARG A 96 8.31 13.57 4.48
N LEU A 97 8.46 13.52 3.17
CA LEU A 97 7.99 14.49 2.20
C LEU A 97 6.48 14.31 2.02
N LEU A 98 5.70 15.06 2.80
CA LEU A 98 4.21 15.02 2.80
C LEU A 98 3.59 16.32 2.26
N LEU A 99 4.43 17.30 1.98
CA LEU A 99 4.05 18.65 1.63
C LEU A 99 4.55 18.98 0.22
N PHE A 100 3.82 19.81 -0.50
CA PHE A 100 4.22 20.37 -1.79
C PHE A 100 4.32 21.89 -1.66
N CYS A 101 5.47 22.45 -2.03
CA CYS A 101 5.64 23.89 -2.15
C CYS A 101 5.16 24.36 -3.52
N GLU A 102 4.10 25.16 -3.55
CA GLU A 102 3.59 25.74 -4.79
C GLU A 102 4.54 26.79 -5.38
N THR A 103 5.34 27.44 -4.53
CA THR A 103 6.30 28.48 -4.94
C THR A 103 7.52 27.88 -5.63
N ASP A 104 8.11 26.84 -5.04
CA ASP A 104 9.36 26.23 -5.53
C ASP A 104 9.10 24.99 -6.41
N GLY A 105 7.85 24.52 -6.47
CA GLY A 105 7.46 23.37 -7.29
C GLY A 105 8.04 22.03 -6.80
N GLY A 106 8.32 21.90 -5.50
CA GLY A 106 9.04 20.76 -4.91
C GLY A 106 8.36 20.16 -3.69
N LEU A 107 8.75 18.94 -3.35
CA LEU A 107 8.27 18.25 -2.15
C LEU A 107 9.06 18.69 -0.92
N LEU A 108 8.36 18.91 0.19
CA LEU A 108 8.94 19.32 1.47
C LEU A 108 8.56 18.33 2.57
N CYS A 109 9.47 18.19 3.55
CA CYS A 109 9.13 17.59 4.83
C CYS A 109 8.63 18.66 5.81
N VAL A 110 8.09 18.22 6.95
CA VAL A 110 7.60 19.12 8.00
C VAL A 110 8.69 20.05 8.55
N VAL A 111 9.96 19.63 8.51
CA VAL A 111 11.08 20.46 8.97
C VAL A 111 11.45 21.52 7.92
N CYS A 112 11.50 21.15 6.63
CA CYS A 112 11.74 22.11 5.54
C CYS A 112 10.69 23.23 5.53
N ARG A 113 9.42 22.91 5.80
CA ARG A 113 8.34 23.92 5.88
C ARG A 113 8.63 24.99 6.94
N GLU A 114 9.15 24.60 8.10
CA GLU A 114 9.44 25.54 9.20
C GLU A 114 10.77 26.27 9.00
N SER A 115 11.59 25.86 8.03
CA SER A 115 12.84 26.53 7.69
C SER A 115 12.59 27.93 7.14
N ARG A 116 13.56 28.82 7.33
CA ARG A 116 13.49 30.19 6.77
C ARG A 116 13.33 30.21 5.25
N ALA A 117 13.73 29.14 4.56
CA ALA A 117 13.63 29.04 3.10
C ALA A 117 12.19 28.86 2.62
N HIS A 118 11.32 28.18 3.37
CA HIS A 118 9.96 27.83 2.91
C HIS A 118 8.83 28.29 3.85
N ARG A 119 9.14 28.89 5.01
CA ARG A 119 8.13 29.27 6.03
C ARG A 119 7.09 30.27 5.53
N GLU A 120 7.45 31.12 4.57
CA GLU A 120 6.54 32.10 3.95
C GLU A 120 5.97 31.63 2.61
N HIS A 121 6.38 30.46 2.12
CA HIS A 121 5.89 29.92 0.85
C HIS A 121 4.53 29.26 1.02
N ARG A 122 3.76 29.22 -0.08
CA ARG A 122 2.49 28.51 -0.10
C ARG A 122 2.77 27.01 -0.20
N VAL A 123 2.26 26.26 0.77
CA VAL A 123 2.50 24.83 0.91
C VAL A 123 1.17 24.10 1.13
N THR A 124 0.96 23.00 0.42
CA THR A 124 -0.23 22.14 0.53
C THR A 124 0.16 20.69 0.83
N LEU A 125 -0.77 19.89 1.34
CA LEU A 125 -0.54 18.46 1.51
C LEU A 125 -0.62 17.76 0.15
N ILE A 126 0.24 16.77 -0.09
CA ILE A 126 0.25 16.02 -1.36
C ILE A 126 -1.13 15.40 -1.63
N ASN A 127 -1.79 14.85 -0.61
CA ASN A 127 -3.13 14.25 -0.71
C ASN A 127 -4.24 15.26 -1.07
N GLU A 128 -4.04 16.55 -0.76
CA GLU A 128 -4.98 17.62 -1.10
C GLU A 128 -4.66 18.20 -2.49
N ALA A 129 -3.38 18.27 -2.85
CA ALA A 129 -2.92 18.69 -4.17
C ALA A 129 -3.34 17.71 -5.29
N GLU A 130 -3.48 16.41 -4.99
CA GLU A 130 -4.02 15.40 -5.90
C GLU A 130 -5.46 15.72 -6.39
N GLN A 131 -6.25 16.47 -5.61
CA GLN A 131 -7.60 16.88 -6.03
C GLN A 131 -7.61 18.09 -6.95
N GLU A 132 -6.58 18.94 -6.91
CA GLU A 132 -6.55 20.22 -7.64
C GLU A 132 -5.65 20.18 -8.89
N TYR A 133 -4.63 19.31 -8.92
CA TYR A 133 -3.73 19.20 -10.06
C TYR A 133 -3.49 17.73 -10.43
N LYS A 134 -3.90 17.34 -11.64
CA LYS A 134 -3.40 16.15 -12.34
C LYS A 134 -1.91 16.36 -12.63
N VAL A 135 -1.04 16.27 -11.64
CA VAL A 135 0.38 16.52 -11.88
C VAL A 135 1.02 15.28 -12.47
N ARG A 136 1.62 15.53 -13.63
CA ARG A 136 2.43 14.63 -14.45
C ARG A 136 3.36 13.78 -13.57
N ASP A 137 3.16 12.47 -13.70
CA ASP A 137 4.14 11.40 -13.58
C ASP A 137 5.42 11.73 -12.77
N TRP A 138 5.28 11.84 -11.45
CA TRP A 138 6.40 12.00 -10.51
C TRP A 138 7.29 10.74 -10.40
N ARG A 139 7.02 9.69 -11.19
CA ARG A 139 7.82 8.45 -11.20
C ARG A 139 9.09 8.55 -12.05
N GLN A 140 9.30 9.65 -12.79
CA GLN A 140 10.40 9.75 -13.77
C GLN A 140 11.52 10.73 -13.42
N THR A 141 11.53 11.36 -12.24
CA THR A 141 12.60 12.32 -11.88
C THR A 141 13.51 11.78 -10.76
N ILE A 142 13.93 10.52 -10.88
CA ILE A 142 15.09 9.98 -10.16
C ILE A 142 15.94 9.23 -11.21
N GLU A 143 16.74 9.99 -11.95
CA GLU A 143 18.01 9.54 -12.56
C GLU A 143 19.13 10.43 -12.03
#